data_AF-A0A497K8M7-F1
#
_entry.id   AF-A0A497K8M7-F1
#
_cell.length_a   1.000
_cell.length_b   1.000
_cell.length_c   1.000
_cell.angle_alpha   90.00
_cell.angle_beta   90.00
_cell.angle_gamma   90.00
#
_symmetry.space_group_name_H-M   'P 1'
#
loop_
_entity.id
_entity.type
_entity.pdbx_description
1 polymer ?
#
loop_
_entity_poly.entity_id
_entity_poly.type
_entity_poly.pdbx_seq_one_letter_code
_entity_poly.pdbx_strand_id
1 'polypeptide(L)' 'MKVLVCDPIHEEGIKILKDAGFDVHIRPDISYEELKQTVGEFEVLVVRSRTKVTREI' A
#
# COMPACT_ATOMS: atom_id res chain seq x y z
N MET A 1 11.76 -4.11 -4.35
CA MET A 1 10.84 -4.13 -3.20
C MET A 1 9.51 -3.56 -3.62
N LYS A 2 8.43 -4.31 -3.45
CA LYS A 2 7.07 -3.86 -3.83
C LYS A 2 6.35 -3.22 -2.65
N VAL A 3 5.79 -2.03 -2.86
CA VAL A 3 5.11 -1.23 -1.85
C VAL A 3 3.66 -1.01 -2.28
N LEU A 4 2.70 -1.46 -1.46
CA LEU A 4 1.28 -1.21 -1.67
C LEU A 4 0.80 -0.06 -0.79
N VAL A 5 0.23 0.96 -1.40
CA VAL A 5 -0.33 2.12 -0.74
C VAL A 5 -1.86 2.04 -0.82
N CYS A 6 -2.50 1.68 0.29
CA CYS A 6 -3.96 1.47 0.38
C CYS A 6 -4.73 2.71 0.78
N ASP A 7 -4.02 3.80 1.08
CA ASP A 7 -4.61 5.04 1.54
C ASP A 7 -4.03 6.23 0.79
N PRO A 8 -4.80 7.32 0.63
CA PRO A 8 -4.28 8.54 0.06
C PRO A 8 -3.18 9.11 0.98
N ILE A 9 -1.95 9.09 0.47
CA ILE A 9 -0.77 9.73 1.06
C ILE A 9 -0.33 10.91 0.18
N HIS A 10 0.49 11.78 0.74
CA HIS A 10 1.02 12.93 0.00
C HIS A 10 1.89 12.46 -1.18
N GLU A 11 1.78 13.11 -2.34
CA GLU A 11 2.55 12.78 -3.55
C GLU A 11 4.07 12.81 -3.33
N GLU A 12 4.52 13.65 -2.41
CA GLU A 12 5.93 13.73 -2.03
C GLU A 12 6.44 12.42 -1.42
N GLY A 13 5.63 11.74 -0.59
CA GLY A 13 5.97 10.43 -0.05
C GLY A 13 6.05 9.35 -1.14
N ILE A 14 5.17 9.44 -2.14
CA ILE A 14 5.20 8.55 -3.32
C ILE A 14 6.48 8.80 -4.14
N LYS A 15 6.85 10.07 -4.36
CA LYS A 15 8.08 10.43 -5.08
C LYS A 15 9.31 9.88 -4.38
N ILE A 16 9.44 10.08 -3.07
CA ILE A 16 10.60 9.56 -2.31
C ILE A 16 10.72 8.05 -2.46
N LEU A 17 9.60 7.32 -2.38
CA LEU A 17 9.59 5.86 -2.53
C LEU A 17 9.98 5.43 -3.96
N LYS A 18 9.46 6.12 -4.98
CA LYS A 18 9.81 5.84 -6.38
C LYS A 18 11.27 6.19 -6.70
N ASP A 19 11.76 7.33 -6.21
CA ASP A 19 13.14 7.80 -6.39
C ASP A 19 14.14 6.88 -5.68
N ALA A 20 13.73 6.26 -4.57
CA ALA A 20 14.49 5.20 -3.91
C ALA A 20 14.51 3.87 -4.68
N GLY A 21 13.81 3.77 -5.81
CA GLY A 21 13.75 2.58 -6.66
C GLY A 21 12.75 1.52 -6.20
N PHE A 22 11.78 1.88 -5.35
CA PHE A 22 10.70 0.98 -4.95
C PHE A 22 9.58 0.95 -6.00
N ASP A 23 8.96 -0.22 -6.13
CA ASP A 23 7.81 -0.41 -7.01
C ASP A 23 6.53 -0.06 -6.23
N VAL A 24 6.08 1.19 -6.37
CA VAL A 24 5.00 1.77 -5.58
C VAL A 24 3.67 1.66 -6.32
N HIS A 25 2.80 0.79 -5.80
CA HIS A 25 1.44 0.60 -6.27
C HIS A 25 0.46 1.36 -5.39
N ILE A 26 -0.28 2.31 -5.99
CA ILE A 26 -1.24 3.15 -5.27
C ILE A 26 -2.65 2.62 -5.57
N ARG A 27 -3.31 2.09 -4.54
CA ARG A 27 -4.69 1.58 -4.60
C ARG A 27 -5.50 2.08 -3.38
N PRO A 28 -5.86 3.37 -3.34
CA PRO A 28 -6.55 3.97 -2.19
C PRO A 28 -8.00 3.49 -1.99
N ASP A 29 -8.57 2.87 -3.03
CA ASP A 29 -9.94 2.32 -3.06
C ASP A 29 -9.95 0.79 -3.05
N ILE A 30 -8.85 0.15 -2.63
CA ILE A 30 -8.78 -1.31 -2.54
C ILE A 30 -9.76 -1.84 -1.49
N SER A 31 -10.52 -2.86 -1.88
CA SER A 31 -11.43 -3.55 -0.94
C SER A 31 -10.65 -4.45 0.02
N TYR A 32 -11.21 -4.75 1.19
CA TYR A 32 -10.58 -5.65 2.16
C TYR A 32 -10.27 -7.04 1.57
N GLU A 33 -11.19 -7.59 0.76
CA GLU A 33 -10.98 -8.88 0.09
C GLU A 33 -9.85 -8.84 -0.93
N GLU A 34 -9.79 -7.79 -1.74
CA GLU A 34 -8.70 -7.58 -2.71
C GLU A 34 -7.36 -7.38 -2.00
N LEU A 35 -7.36 -6.62 -0.91
CA LEU A 35 -6.18 -6.42 -0.08
C LEU A 35 -5.68 -7.76 0.46
N LYS A 36 -6.56 -8.59 1.03
CA LYS A 36 -6.21 -9.91 1.55
C LYS A 36 -5.61 -10.84 0.48
N GLN A 37 -6.09 -10.75 -0.76
CA GLN A 37 -5.56 -11.55 -1.87
C GLN A 37 -4.21 -11.03 -2.39
N THR A 38 -4.04 -9.71 -2.44
CA THR A 38 -2.89 -9.08 -3.09
C THR A 38 -1.74 -8.78 -2.13
N VAL A 39 -2.01 -8.56 -0.83
CA VAL A 39 -1.01 -8.14 0.18
C VAL A 39 0.18 -9.10 0.28
N GLY A 40 -0.04 -10.40 0.05
CA GLY A 40 1.03 -11.41 0.06
C GLY A 40 2.08 -11.25 -1.05
N GLU A 41 1.77 -10.49 -2.10
CA GLU A 41 2.70 -10.17 -3.18
C GLU A 41 3.57 -8.94 -2.90
N PHE A 42 3.25 -8.18 -1.84
CA PHE A 42 3.92 -6.94 -1.47
C PHE A 42 4.75 -7.14 -0.20
N GLU A 43 5.91 -6.50 -0.15
CA GLU A 43 6.81 -6.55 1.02
C GLU A 43 6.49 -5.43 2.02
N VAL A 44 5.87 -4.35 1.54
CA VAL A 44 5.54 -3.18 2.35
C VAL A 44 4.09 -2.78 2.10
N LEU A 45 3.38 -2.54 3.19
CA LEU A 45 2.00 -2.04 3.17
C LEU A 45 1.96 -0.66 3.84
N VAL A 46 1.45 0.34 3.11
CA VAL A 46 1.26 1.70 3.59
C VAL A 46 -0.24 1.95 3.74
N VAL A 47 -0.67 2.16 4.99
CA VAL A 47 -2.06 2.42 5.36
C VAL A 47 -2.18 3.72 6.14
N ARG A 48 -3.39 4.26 6.18
CA ARG A 48 -3.79 5.39 7.02
C ARG A 48 -5.03 4.99 7.83
N SER A 49 -5.80 5.97 8.28
CA SER A 49 -6.95 5.77 9.15
C SER A 49 -8.08 4.93 8.55
N ARG A 50 -8.16 4.82 7.21
CA ARG A 50 -9.22 4.07 6.52
C ARG A 50 -8.93 2.58 6.52
N THR A 51 -7.75 2.17 6.04
CA THR A 51 -7.42 0.75 5.91
C THR A 51 -7.07 0.16 7.28
N LYS A 52 -7.81 -0.89 7.68
CA LYS A 52 -7.58 -1.60 8.94
C LYS A 52 -6.78 -2.87 8.67
N VAL A 53 -5.55 -2.91 9.19
CA VAL A 53 -4.73 -4.13 9.21
C VAL A 53 -5.13 -4.93 10.44
N THR A 54 -6.02 -5.90 10.24
CA THR A 54 -6.46 -6.85 11.27
C THR A 54 -5.62 -8.12 11.19
N ARG A 55 -5.77 -9.06 12.13
CA ARG A 55 -5.03 -10.35 12.15
C ARG A 55 -5.20 -11.21 10.88
N GLU A 56 -6.21 -10.91 10.06
CA GLU A 56 -6.49 -11.65 8.84
C GLU A 56 -5.75 -11.12 7.61
N ILE A 57 -5.12 -9.94 7.73
CA ILE A 57 -4.26 -9.30 6.72
C ILE A 57 -2.82 -9.46 7.17
#